data_AF-A0A932XDX0-F1
#
_entry.id   AF-A0A932XDX0-F1
#
_cell.length_a   1.000
_cell.length_b   1.000
_cell.length_c   1.000
_cell.angle_alpha   90.00
_cell.angle_beta   90.00
_cell.angle_gamma   90.00
#
_symmetry.space_group_name_H-M   'P 1'
#
loop_
_entity.id
_entity.type
_entity.pdbx_description
1 polymer ?
#
loop_
_entity_poly.entity_id
_entity_poly.type
_entity_poly.pdbx_seq_one_letter_code
_entity_poly.pdbx_strand_id
1 'polypeptide(L)'
;MATHILTHPMLESATEIRVNFPAILLEELARRVPQRERDRFIVDSVERELRRLRLQAALQLLRDEQAWTDANHPDLMTVDDVDVYVRALRERPSAYTLNSAVNSADE
;
A
#
# COMPACT_ATOMS: atom_id res chain seq x y z
N MET A 1 5.94 10.00 -35.42
CA MET A 1 6.66 9.19 -34.42
C MET A 1 5.95 9.36 -33.09
N ALA A 2 5.24 8.34 -32.64
CA ALA A 2 4.35 8.39 -31.48
C ALA A 2 5.07 7.81 -30.26
N THR A 3 5.45 8.66 -29.31
CA THR A 3 5.94 8.20 -28.01
C THR A 3 4.74 7.94 -27.12
N HIS A 4 4.34 6.67 -27.01
CA HIS A 4 3.45 6.20 -25.97
C HIS A 4 4.14 6.39 -24.61
N ILE A 5 3.64 7.31 -23.79
CA ILE A 5 3.95 7.35 -22.36
C ILE A 5 2.74 6.76 -21.63
N LEU A 6 3.06 5.76 -20.82
CA LEU A 6 2.17 4.86 -20.11
C LEU A 6 1.08 5.59 -19.31
N THR A 7 -0.14 5.11 -19.52
CA THR A 7 -1.36 5.39 -18.79
C THR A 7 -1.21 5.08 -17.30
N HIS A 8 -1.34 6.08 -16.42
CA HIS A 8 -1.71 5.86 -15.02
C HIS A 8 -3.22 6.13 -14.87
N PRO A 9 -4.05 5.09 -14.69
CA PRO A 9 -5.48 5.26 -14.47
C PRO A 9 -5.75 5.56 -12.98
N MET A 10 -5.57 6.82 -12.55
CA MET A 10 -6.10 7.35 -11.26
C MET A 10 -6.38 8.87 -11.31
N LEU A 11 -6.49 9.47 -12.50
CA LEU A 11 -6.81 10.89 -12.69
C LEU A 11 -8.32 11.10 -12.84
N GLU A 12 -9.10 10.75 -11.82
CA GLU A 12 -10.47 11.26 -11.68
C GLU A 12 -10.45 12.38 -10.63
N SER A 13 -10.10 13.59 -11.09
CA SER A 13 -9.98 14.89 -10.39
C SER A 13 -8.69 15.17 -9.59
N ALA A 14 -7.69 15.77 -10.24
CA ALA A 14 -6.60 16.45 -9.54
C ALA A 14 -7.06 17.86 -9.10
N THR A 15 -6.85 18.20 -7.83
CA THR A 15 -7.11 19.55 -7.29
C THR A 15 -5.78 20.28 -7.09
N GLU A 16 -5.71 21.53 -7.55
CA GLU A 16 -4.51 22.36 -7.37
C GLU A 16 -4.47 22.95 -5.96
N ILE A 17 -3.30 22.88 -5.32
CA ILE A 17 -3.04 23.51 -4.02
C ILE A 17 -1.83 24.44 -4.14
N ARG A 18 -1.88 25.62 -3.51
CA ARG A 18 -0.71 26.49 -3.35
C ARG A 18 -0.07 26.23 -1.99
N VAL A 19 1.21 25.87 -2.00
CA VAL A 19 1.98 25.59 -0.79
C VAL A 19 3.24 26.43 -0.81
N ASN A 20 3.57 27.07 0.31
CA ASN A 20 4.82 27.79 0.46
C ASN A 20 5.94 26.79 0.75
N PHE A 21 6.92 26.70 -0.15
CA PHE A 21 8.11 25.89 0.04
C PHE A 21 9.30 26.77 0.46
N PRO A 22 10.12 26.36 1.45
CA PRO A 22 11.38 27.03 1.74
C PRO A 22 12.30 27.01 0.51
N ALA A 23 12.91 28.16 0.20
CA ALA A 23 13.75 28.31 -0.99
C ALA A 23 14.91 27.28 -1.02
N ILE A 24 15.54 27.03 0.13
CA ILE A 24 16.62 26.05 0.29
C ILE A 24 16.17 24.64 -0.15
N LEU A 25 14.93 24.27 0.18
CA LEU A 25 14.39 22.94 -0.13
C LEU A 25 14.06 22.83 -1.63
N LEU A 26 13.55 23.89 -2.25
CA LEU A 26 13.33 23.94 -3.70
C LEU A 26 14.65 23.85 -4.48
N GLU A 27 15.70 24.51 -4.01
CA GLU A 27 17.02 24.39 -4.63
C GLU A 27 17.56 22.96 -4.53
N GLU A 28 17.44 22.32 -3.37
CA GLU A 28 17.83 20.91 -3.22
C GLU A 28 17.03 19.99 -4.14
N LEU A 29 15.72 20.18 -4.21
CA LEU A 29 14.86 19.43 -5.13
C LEU A 29 15.29 19.65 -6.57
N ALA A 30 15.60 20.90 -6.96
CA ALA A 30 16.03 21.23 -8.31
C ALA A 30 17.39 20.63 -8.68
N ARG A 31 18.32 20.52 -7.71
CA ARG A 31 19.64 19.90 -7.89
C ARG A 31 19.58 18.37 -8.03
N ARG A 32 18.61 17.72 -7.38
CA ARG A 32 18.54 16.24 -7.29
C ARG A 32 17.49 15.60 -8.20
N VAL A 33 16.43 16.33 -8.53
CA VAL A 33 15.28 15.78 -9.27
C VAL A 33 15.07 16.55 -10.59
N PRO A 34 15.04 15.85 -11.74
CA PRO A 34 14.74 16.45 -13.03
C PRO A 34 13.40 17.19 -13.00
N GLN A 35 13.31 18.32 -13.70
CA GLN A 35 12.13 19.19 -13.66
C GLN A 35 10.81 18.46 -13.95
N ARG A 36 10.80 17.50 -14.88
CA ARG A 36 9.60 16.75 -15.29
C ARG A 36 9.16 15.69 -14.26
N GLU A 37 10.01 15.39 -13.28
CA GLU A 37 9.77 14.36 -12.26
C GLU A 37 9.45 14.96 -10.89
N ARG A 38 9.55 16.28 -10.72
CA ARG A 38 9.38 16.94 -9.42
C ARG A 38 7.98 16.77 -8.86
N ASP A 39 6.95 16.93 -9.70
CA ASP A 39 5.55 16.77 -9.27
C ASP A 39 5.31 15.34 -8.78
N ARG A 40 5.76 14.35 -9.56
CA ARG A 40 5.70 12.94 -9.17
C ARG A 40 6.45 12.69 -7.86
N PHE A 41 7.66 13.21 -7.73
CA PHE A 41 8.48 13.05 -6.53
C PHE A 41 7.77 13.62 -5.28
N ILE A 42 7.15 14.79 -5.41
CA ILE A 42 6.39 15.41 -4.30
C ILE A 42 5.18 14.54 -3.95
N VAL A 43 4.39 14.12 -4.94
CA VAL A 43 3.21 13.27 -4.72
C VAL A 43 3.60 11.94 -4.06
N ASP A 44 4.59 11.25 -4.60
CA ASP A 44 5.07 9.96 -4.07
C ASP A 44 5.59 10.11 -2.63
N SER A 45 6.29 11.23 -2.34
CA SER A 45 6.79 11.54 -1.01
C SER A 45 5.66 11.80 -0.01
N VAL A 46 4.64 12.57 -0.42
CA VAL A 46 3.46 12.85 0.41
C VAL A 46 2.67 11.56 0.65
N GLU A 47 2.46 10.73 -0.38
CA GLU A 47 1.75 9.47 -0.26
C GLU A 47 2.44 8.52 0.72
N ARG A 48 3.77 8.41 0.63
CA ARG A 48 4.59 7.63 1.57
C ARG A 48 4.43 8.14 3.00
N GLU A 49 4.48 9.45 3.20
CA GLU A 49 4.38 10.03 4.54
C GLU A 49 2.96 9.88 5.12
N LEU A 50 1.92 10.05 4.31
CA LEU A 50 0.54 9.80 4.72
C LEU A 50 0.32 8.32 5.09
N ARG A 51 0.91 7.37 4.34
CA ARG A 51 0.91 5.95 4.72
C ARG A 51 1.56 5.74 6.09
N ARG A 52 2.70 6.38 6.35
CA ARG A 52 3.39 6.33 7.66
C ARG A 52 2.51 6.86 8.79
N LEU A 53 1.88 8.01 8.60
CA LEU A 53 0.98 8.61 9.59
C LEU A 53 -0.26 7.76 9.85
N ARG A 54 -0.87 7.17 8.81
CA ARG A 54 -2.01 6.24 8.96
C ARG A 54 -1.62 5.00 9.77
N LEU A 55 -0.46 4.41 9.49
CA LEU A 55 0.04 3.28 10.26
C LEU A 55 0.29 3.67 11.72
N GLN A 56 0.90 4.83 11.97
CA GLN A 56 1.15 5.31 13.33
C GLN A 56 -0.16 5.52 14.10
N ALA A 57 -1.18 6.10 13.47
CA ALA A 57 -2.50 6.26 14.06
C ALA A 57 -3.14 4.90 14.38
N ALA A 58 -3.08 3.94 13.46
CA ALA A 58 -3.58 2.58 13.69
C ALA A 58 -2.86 1.92 14.87
N LEU A 59 -1.53 1.99 14.92
CA LEU A 59 -0.75 1.44 16.04
C LEU A 59 -1.07 2.12 17.37
N GLN A 60 -1.39 3.42 17.36
CA GLN A 60 -1.81 4.12 18.56
C GLN A 60 -3.17 3.61 19.04
N LEU A 61 -4.14 3.47 18.14
CA LEU A 61 -5.45 2.87 18.45
C LEU A 61 -5.30 1.46 19.01
N LEU A 62 -4.44 0.64 18.40
CA LEU A 62 -4.19 -0.74 18.83
C LEU A 62 -3.47 -0.86 20.19
N ARG A 63 -2.88 0.22 20.70
CA ARG A 63 -2.36 0.26 22.08
C ARG A 63 -3.50 0.38 23.10
N ASP A 64 -4.56 1.09 22.72
CA ASP A 64 -5.70 1.38 23.58
C ASP A 64 -6.78 0.29 23.43
N GLU A 65 -6.94 -0.26 22.23
CA GLU A 65 -7.84 -1.37 21.89
C GLU A 65 -7.04 -2.60 21.44
N GLN A 66 -7.16 -3.72 22.15
CA GLN A 66 -6.40 -4.93 21.81
C GLN A 66 -6.76 -5.41 20.40
N ALA A 67 -5.77 -5.44 19.52
CA ALA A 67 -5.90 -5.94 18.14
C ALA A 67 -6.39 -7.38 18.07
N TRP A 68 -6.11 -8.15 19.11
CA TRP A 68 -6.40 -9.57 19.23
C TRP A 68 -6.80 -9.89 20.66
N THR A 69 -7.91 -10.61 20.82
CA THR A 69 -8.32 -11.18 22.11
C THR A 69 -8.92 -12.56 21.85
N ASP A 70 -8.80 -13.48 22.80
CA ASP A 70 -9.41 -14.80 22.73
C ASP A 70 -10.95 -14.72 22.62
N ALA A 71 -11.54 -13.65 23.17
CA ALA A 71 -12.97 -13.38 23.05
C ALA A 71 -13.40 -13.05 21.61
N ASN A 72 -12.55 -12.35 20.85
CA ASN A 72 -12.83 -12.00 19.45
C ASN A 72 -12.47 -13.14 18.49
N HIS A 73 -11.60 -14.07 18.90
CA HIS A 73 -11.14 -15.22 18.12
C HIS A 73 -11.22 -16.53 18.92
N PRO A 74 -12.45 -17.00 19.24
CA PRO A 74 -12.64 -18.23 20.00
C PRO A 74 -12.20 -19.47 19.21
N ASP A 75 -12.09 -19.37 17.88
CA ASP A 75 -11.64 -20.40 16.95
C ASP A 75 -10.11 -20.56 16.92
N LEU A 76 -9.37 -19.80 17.73
CA LEU A 76 -7.90 -19.81 17.78
C LEU A 76 -7.37 -19.80 19.21
N MET A 77 -8.16 -20.31 20.18
CA MET A 77 -7.81 -20.27 21.60
C MET A 77 -6.72 -21.28 21.99
N THR A 78 -6.65 -22.41 21.30
CA THR A 78 -5.67 -23.48 21.59
C THR A 78 -4.73 -23.74 20.42
N VAL A 79 -3.61 -24.42 20.70
CA VAL A 79 -2.66 -24.83 19.66
C VAL A 79 -3.35 -25.74 18.62
N ASP A 80 -4.23 -26.63 19.06
CA ASP A 80 -4.97 -27.52 18.16
C ASP A 80 -5.92 -26.72 17.25
N ASP A 81 -6.58 -25.69 17.77
CA ASP A 81 -7.44 -24.80 16.98
C ASP A 81 -6.65 -24.03 15.91
N VAL A 82 -5.46 -23.54 16.29
CA VAL A 82 -4.53 -22.90 15.36
C VAL A 82 -4.07 -23.87 14.27
N ASP A 83 -3.77 -25.13 14.62
CA ASP A 83 -3.35 -26.14 13.66
C ASP A 83 -4.46 -26.47 12.65
N VAL A 84 -5.71 -26.58 13.12
CA VAL A 84 -6.89 -26.75 12.26
C VAL A 84 -7.05 -25.56 11.31
N TYR A 85 -6.95 -24.33 11.83
CA TYR A 85 -7.04 -23.12 11.03
C TYR A 85 -5.94 -23.03 9.97
N VAL A 86 -4.68 -23.26 10.34
CA VAL A 86 -3.53 -23.21 9.43
C VAL A 86 -3.66 -24.29 8.35
N ARG A 87 -4.12 -25.49 8.71
CA ARG A 87 -4.39 -26.55 7.74
C ARG A 87 -5.46 -26.12 6.74
N ALA A 88 -6.59 -25.60 7.22
CA ALA A 88 -7.66 -25.09 6.36
C ALA A 88 -7.18 -23.95 5.45
N LEU A 89 -6.31 -23.07 5.95
CA LEU A 89 -5.73 -21.97 5.16
C LEU A 89 -4.83 -22.48 4.03
N ARG A 90 -4.08 -23.58 4.25
CA ARG A 90 -3.23 -24.21 3.22
C ARG A 90 -4.05 -24.97 2.18
N GLU A 91 -5.17 -25.56 2.59
CA GLU A 91 -6.08 -26.28 1.71
C GLU A 91 -6.96 -25.32 0.88
N ARG A 92 -7.10 -24.06 1.32
CA ARG A 92 -7.75 -23.01 0.51
C ARG A 92 -6.87 -22.66 -0.68
N PRO A 93 -7.39 -22.73 -1.92
CA PRO A 93 -6.68 -22.21 -3.08
C PRO A 93 -6.46 -20.71 -2.85
N SER A 94 -5.20 -20.31 -2.68
CA SER A 94 -4.84 -18.90 -2.69
C SER A 94 -5.36 -18.29 -4.01
N ALA A 95 -5.92 -17.08 -3.96
CA ALA A 95 -6.31 -16.34 -5.16
C ALA A 95 -5.15 -16.18 -6.17
N TYR A 96 -3.90 -16.32 -5.71
CA TYR A 96 -2.72 -16.34 -6.55
C TYR A 96 -2.61 -17.61 -7.43
N THR A 97 -3.15 -18.74 -6.95
CA THR A 97 -3.13 -20.04 -7.64
C THR A 97 -4.20 -20.11 -8.74
N LEU A 98 -5.34 -19.46 -8.54
CA LEU A 98 -6.42 -19.39 -9.54
C LEU A 98 -5.98 -18.66 -10.83
N ASN A 99 -5.11 -17.65 -10.72
CA ASN A 99 -4.60 -16.91 -11.88
C ASN A 99 -3.43 -17.60 -12.60
N SER A 100 -2.74 -18.55 -11.96
CA SER A 100 -1.60 -19.25 -12.57
C SER A 100 -2.03 -20.44 -13.44
N ALA A 101 -3.14 -21.10 -13.11
CA ALA A 101 -3.67 -22.21 -13.91
C ALA A 101 -4.33 -21.76 -15.24
N VAL A 102 -4.74 -20.50 -15.35
CA VAL A 102 -5.37 -19.95 -16.57
C VAL A 102 -4.32 -19.66 -17.66
N ASN A 103 -3.06 -19.40 -17.30
CA ASN A 103 -1.99 -19.06 -18.26
C ASN A 103 -1.22 -20.28 -18.81
N SER A 104 -1.47 -21.49 -18.31
CA SER A 104 -0.77 -22.71 -18.75
C SER A 104 -1.60 -23.60 -19.68
N ALA A 105 -2.78 -23.14 -20.10
CA ALA A 105 -3.68 -23.89 -20.99
C ALA A 105 -3.64 -23.41 -22.46
N ASP A 106 -2.83 -22.40 -22.76
CA ASP A 106 -2.71 -21.76 -24.09
C ASP A 106 -1.31 -21.86 -24.72
N GLU A 107 -0.47 -22.83 -24.31
CA GLU A 107 0.75 -23.26 -25.03
C GLU A 107 0.60 -24.67 -25.60
#